data_AF-A0A433Q534-F1
#
_entry.id   AF-A0A433Q534-F1
#
_cell.length_a   1.000
_cell.length_b   1.000
_cell.length_c   1.000
_cell.angle_alpha   90.00
_cell.angle_beta   90.00
_cell.angle_gamma   90.00
#
_symmetry.space_group_name_H-M   'P 1'
#
loop_
_entity.id
_entity.type
_entity.pdbx_description
1 polymer ?
#
loop_
_entity_poly.entity_id
_entity_poly.type
_entity_poly.pdbx_seq_one_letter_code
_entity_poly.pdbx_strand_id
1 'polypeptide(L)'
;MAVPRPAPPSITITTIAMESLPVETLSHIFAYVGSSAEAFLQTCSHFRRVSNDTSAKADHLLVRYGRPHAVEAAITTHVRVLTPALLDHLFSKGATIQRQLAQRLVRDGLLLPLSGLTISILYAKARELYGDWKNDDSDAAELSELRLSRGTARIFRRLHVSPAVVKQVETFIERSNYCLNPAADGFASDLYRLLNRFPNVILTYAKIGMDINILPDIPRFFVDFLHSDHFFGDFIIQRPVELLALLLRHNLLVLSERQFADIVRLLNDSRETIAALRAIFPLLPFKASAIAFRILVSDLQKDDARGMDLSTARWLHDIHPEPEALEMVGNIVHQTLTIPDTDLETSPAYVQSFSTPLYPSTCEWILENERNLTGAASICLDHLVITMARAEDEAILTQSMTLFERYVDAGVPMTRRHVAWFSYARSDDAIVAFVKAVERTGGKDIIMDVEDEVGGGSASSNGMPIISADAIHFQLVNPAHNALRHILCTIQKERAIAIAQQNHCARLVSPLPPTRFEDVIEDRLQYLTEDEMKQEVDKLRVVEERVT
;
A
#
# COMPACT_ATOMS: atom_id res chain seq x y z
N MET A 1 -0.95 -0.39 -59.37
CA MET A 1 0.43 -0.85 -59.16
C MET A 1 0.78 -0.59 -57.70
N ALA A 2 0.82 -1.62 -56.88
CA ALA A 2 1.10 -1.48 -55.44
C ALA A 2 2.61 -1.53 -55.19
N VAL A 3 3.13 -0.53 -54.49
CA VAL A 3 4.55 -0.43 -54.10
C VAL A 3 4.81 -1.48 -53.01
N PRO A 4 5.84 -2.35 -53.15
CA PRO A 4 6.16 -3.32 -52.13
C PRO A 4 6.72 -2.61 -50.88
N ARG A 5 6.17 -2.94 -49.71
CA ARG A 5 6.70 -2.46 -48.43
C ARG A 5 8.12 -3.00 -48.21
N PRO A 6 9.07 -2.19 -47.72
CA PRO A 6 10.38 -2.69 -47.33
C PRO A 6 10.23 -3.65 -46.14
N ALA A 7 10.96 -4.76 -46.20
CA ALA A 7 11.04 -5.71 -45.11
C ALA A 7 11.62 -5.01 -43.85
N PRO A 8 11.14 -5.36 -42.64
CA PRO A 8 11.69 -4.81 -41.42
C PRO A 8 13.18 -5.18 -41.30
N PRO A 9 14.02 -4.29 -40.76
CA PRO A 9 15.44 -4.56 -40.58
C PRO A 9 15.59 -5.78 -39.66
N SER A 10 16.23 -6.83 -40.19
CA SER A 10 16.65 -7.97 -39.41
C SER A 10 17.68 -7.48 -38.40
N ILE A 11 17.31 -7.43 -37.13
CA ILE A 11 18.26 -7.20 -36.04
C ILE A 11 19.12 -8.46 -35.95
N THR A 12 20.27 -8.43 -36.60
CA THR A 12 21.32 -9.43 -36.38
C THR A 12 21.83 -9.21 -34.97
N ILE A 13 21.40 -10.04 -34.02
CA ILE A 13 22.06 -10.13 -32.72
C ILE A 13 23.45 -10.67 -33.02
N THR A 14 24.45 -9.78 -33.02
CA THR A 14 25.85 -10.16 -33.13
C THR A 14 26.17 -11.04 -31.93
N THR A 15 26.20 -12.35 -32.12
CA THR A 15 26.78 -13.29 -31.15
C THR A 15 28.22 -12.86 -30.90
N ILE A 16 28.46 -12.17 -29.79
CA ILE A 16 29.81 -11.93 -29.29
C ILE A 16 30.38 -13.32 -29.01
N ALA A 17 31.34 -13.76 -29.81
CA ALA A 17 32.03 -15.01 -29.57
C ALA A 17 32.68 -14.92 -28.18
N MET A 18 32.30 -15.79 -27.24
CA MET A 18 32.86 -15.80 -25.89
C MET A 18 34.40 -15.88 -25.86
N GLU A 19 35.00 -16.38 -26.94
CA GLU A 19 36.45 -16.47 -27.15
C GLU A 19 37.14 -15.10 -27.26
N SER A 20 36.41 -14.00 -27.52
CA SER A 20 36.97 -12.65 -27.64
C SER A 20 36.93 -11.82 -26.36
N LEU A 21 36.37 -12.36 -25.26
CA LEU A 21 36.33 -11.64 -23.98
C LEU A 21 37.67 -11.80 -23.22
N PRO A 22 38.15 -10.74 -22.54
CA PRO A 22 39.34 -10.82 -21.68
C PRO A 22 39.17 -11.90 -20.61
N VAL A 23 40.27 -12.56 -20.25
CA VAL A 23 40.27 -13.66 -19.24
C VAL A 23 39.75 -13.15 -17.91
N GLU A 24 40.06 -11.91 -17.55
CA GLU A 24 39.58 -11.24 -16.34
C GLU A 24 38.05 -11.17 -16.32
N THR A 25 37.44 -10.77 -17.45
CA THR A 25 35.98 -10.72 -17.60
C THR A 25 35.36 -12.11 -17.52
N LEU A 26 35.99 -13.11 -18.15
CA LEU A 26 35.55 -14.50 -18.10
C LEU A 26 35.63 -15.07 -16.67
N SER A 27 36.67 -14.71 -15.89
CA SER A 27 36.81 -15.08 -14.48
C SER A 27 35.71 -14.47 -13.61
N HIS A 28 35.35 -13.19 -13.85
CA HIS A 28 34.22 -12.57 -13.15
C HIS A 28 32.91 -13.29 -13.47
N ILE A 29 32.64 -13.61 -14.74
CA ILE A 29 31.43 -14.34 -15.13
C ILE A 29 31.42 -15.71 -14.45
N PHE A 30 32.54 -16.45 -14.49
CA PHE A 30 32.68 -17.78 -13.90
C PHE A 30 32.34 -17.82 -12.40
N ALA A 31 32.76 -16.78 -11.65
CA ALA A 31 32.48 -16.71 -10.21
C ALA A 31 30.98 -16.80 -9.89
N TYR A 32 30.11 -16.26 -10.75
CA TYR A 32 28.65 -16.23 -10.57
C TYR A 32 27.89 -17.37 -11.26
N VAL A 33 28.57 -18.30 -11.94
CA VAL A 33 27.88 -19.43 -12.59
C VAL A 33 27.33 -20.38 -11.53
N GLY A 34 26.01 -20.44 -11.39
CA GLY A 34 25.36 -21.38 -10.48
C GLY A 34 25.63 -22.85 -10.87
N SER A 35 25.90 -23.71 -9.90
CA SER A 35 26.13 -25.14 -10.11
C SER A 35 24.89 -25.94 -10.54
N SER A 36 23.71 -25.37 -10.31
CA SER A 36 22.43 -25.88 -10.78
C SER A 36 22.12 -25.47 -12.21
N ALA A 37 22.99 -24.68 -12.86
CA ALA A 37 22.88 -24.47 -14.28
C ALA A 37 23.02 -25.84 -14.97
N GLU A 38 22.01 -26.22 -15.74
CA GLU A 38 22.00 -27.47 -16.53
C GLU A 38 23.26 -27.60 -17.40
N ALA A 39 23.80 -26.44 -17.83
CA ALA A 39 25.04 -26.32 -18.58
C ALA A 39 26.31 -26.17 -17.72
N PHE A 40 26.33 -26.32 -16.39
CA PHE A 40 27.51 -26.00 -15.55
C PHE A 40 28.79 -26.73 -15.98
N LEU A 41 28.69 -28.03 -16.27
CA LEU A 41 29.82 -28.82 -16.78
C LEU A 41 30.27 -28.33 -18.15
N GLN A 42 29.32 -27.98 -19.02
CA GLN A 42 29.59 -27.42 -20.33
C GLN A 42 30.22 -26.03 -20.22
N THR A 43 29.77 -25.18 -19.30
CA THR A 43 30.37 -23.89 -18.94
C THR A 43 31.79 -24.09 -18.43
N CYS A 44 32.04 -25.00 -17.50
CA CYS A 44 33.41 -25.33 -17.07
C CYS A 44 34.30 -25.77 -18.25
N SER A 45 33.77 -26.48 -19.24
CA SER A 45 34.49 -26.84 -20.46
C SER A 45 34.77 -25.63 -21.35
N HIS A 46 33.79 -24.76 -21.58
CA HIS A 46 33.95 -23.53 -22.37
C HIS A 46 34.89 -22.52 -21.70
N PHE A 47 34.93 -22.52 -20.37
CA PHE A 47 35.80 -21.69 -19.55
C PHE A 47 37.02 -22.45 -19.03
N ARG A 48 37.49 -23.52 -19.71
CA ARG A 48 38.52 -24.44 -19.17
C ARG A 48 39.79 -23.76 -18.62
N ARG A 49 40.20 -22.64 -19.20
CA ARG A 49 41.34 -21.85 -18.72
C ARG A 49 41.04 -21.20 -17.35
N VAL A 50 39.85 -20.63 -17.19
CA VAL A 50 39.36 -19.99 -15.96
C VAL A 50 38.99 -21.04 -14.91
N SER A 51 38.32 -22.12 -15.30
CA SER A 51 37.91 -23.19 -14.40
C SER A 51 39.09 -24.01 -13.85
N ASN A 52 40.31 -23.81 -14.37
CA ASN A 52 41.54 -24.39 -13.83
C ASN A 52 42.34 -23.38 -12.99
N ASP A 53 42.03 -22.08 -13.09
CA ASP A 53 42.65 -21.05 -12.27
C ASP A 53 42.17 -21.16 -10.82
N THR A 54 43.14 -21.22 -9.91
CA THR A 54 42.90 -21.35 -8.47
C THR A 54 42.24 -20.10 -7.90
N SER A 55 42.60 -18.92 -8.41
CA SER A 55 42.02 -17.65 -7.97
C SER A 55 40.54 -17.57 -8.34
N ALA A 56 40.20 -17.87 -9.60
CA ALA A 56 38.81 -17.91 -10.06
C ALA A 56 37.96 -18.98 -9.35
N LYS A 57 38.53 -20.16 -9.05
CA LYS A 57 37.86 -21.17 -8.21
C LYS A 57 37.56 -20.67 -6.80
N ALA A 58 38.50 -19.93 -6.19
CA ALA A 58 38.29 -19.34 -4.87
C ALA A 58 37.14 -18.32 -4.91
N ASP A 59 37.08 -17.45 -5.93
CA ASP A 59 35.97 -16.50 -6.11
C ASP A 59 34.64 -17.23 -6.27
N HIS A 60 34.60 -18.27 -7.10
CA HIS A 60 33.42 -19.08 -7.30
C HIS A 60 32.90 -19.72 -6.00
N LEU A 61 33.79 -20.30 -5.18
CA LEU A 61 33.41 -20.89 -3.90
C LEU A 61 32.93 -19.84 -2.90
N LEU A 62 33.55 -18.66 -2.88
CA LEU A 62 33.16 -17.56 -1.98
C LEU A 62 31.81 -16.96 -2.35
N VAL A 63 31.54 -16.74 -3.63
CA VAL A 63 30.23 -16.27 -4.12
C VAL A 63 29.14 -17.30 -3.81
N ARG A 64 29.45 -18.59 -4.00
CA ARG A 64 28.45 -19.66 -3.85
C ARG A 64 28.11 -20.02 -2.41
N TYR A 65 29.10 -20.02 -1.52
CA TYR A 65 28.94 -20.53 -0.16
C TYR A 65 29.11 -19.45 0.91
N GLY A 66 29.58 -18.26 0.53
CA GLY A 66 29.91 -17.19 1.46
C GLY A 66 31.24 -17.45 2.19
N ARG A 67 31.83 -16.37 2.70
CA ARG A 67 33.11 -16.41 3.42
C ARG A 67 33.15 -17.40 4.58
N PRO A 68 32.13 -17.49 5.47
CA PRO A 68 32.20 -18.37 6.62
C PRO A 68 32.00 -19.85 6.29
N HIS A 69 31.45 -20.21 5.13
CA HIS A 69 31.15 -21.61 4.79
C HIS A 69 31.93 -22.15 3.58
N ALA A 70 32.64 -21.29 2.83
CA ALA A 70 33.39 -21.71 1.64
C ALA A 70 34.40 -22.82 1.90
N VAL A 71 35.14 -22.76 3.02
CA VAL A 71 36.14 -23.79 3.38
C VAL A 71 35.45 -25.12 3.73
N GLU A 72 34.39 -25.08 4.53
CA GLU A 72 33.62 -26.28 4.88
C GLU A 72 33.01 -26.94 3.63
N ALA A 73 32.40 -26.14 2.76
CA ALA A 73 31.83 -26.63 1.51
C ALA A 73 32.91 -27.21 0.59
N ALA A 74 34.11 -26.61 0.56
CA ALA A 74 35.24 -27.15 -0.20
C ALA A 74 35.67 -28.54 0.31
N ILE A 75 35.68 -28.74 1.62
CA ILE A 75 36.04 -30.03 2.26
C ILE A 75 34.96 -31.09 2.04
N THR A 76 33.69 -30.72 2.25
CA THR A 76 32.56 -31.66 2.28
C THR A 76 32.02 -31.98 0.90
N THR A 77 32.01 -31.01 -0.02
CA THR A 77 31.35 -31.13 -1.33
C THR A 77 32.36 -31.14 -2.49
N HIS A 78 33.45 -30.39 -2.38
CA HIS A 78 34.40 -30.17 -3.49
C HIS A 78 35.81 -30.69 -3.23
N VAL A 79 35.93 -31.79 -2.50
CA VAL A 79 37.23 -32.27 -1.99
C VAL A 79 38.28 -32.50 -3.09
N ARG A 80 37.84 -32.85 -4.31
CA ARG A 80 38.73 -33.10 -5.45
C ARG A 80 39.45 -31.86 -5.99
N VAL A 81 38.89 -30.66 -5.77
CA VAL A 81 39.52 -29.40 -6.20
C VAL A 81 40.24 -28.70 -5.06
N LEU A 82 40.14 -29.22 -3.84
CA LEU A 82 40.75 -28.66 -2.64
C LEU A 82 42.27 -28.91 -2.62
N THR A 83 43.02 -27.96 -3.16
CA THR A 83 44.48 -27.93 -3.12
C THR A 83 44.97 -26.94 -2.05
N PRO A 84 46.23 -27.07 -1.57
CA PRO A 84 46.87 -26.09 -0.70
C PRO A 84 46.79 -24.66 -1.26
N ALA A 85 47.10 -24.49 -2.55
CA ALA A 85 47.02 -23.20 -3.24
C ALA A 85 45.58 -22.63 -3.25
N LEU A 86 44.56 -23.48 -3.37
CA LEU A 86 43.16 -23.03 -3.30
C LEU A 86 42.81 -22.53 -1.91
N LEU A 87 43.26 -23.21 -0.85
CA LEU A 87 43.08 -22.74 0.53
C LEU A 87 43.77 -21.40 0.76
N ASP A 88 45.02 -21.24 0.31
CA ASP A 88 45.74 -19.98 0.45
C ASP A 88 45.00 -18.83 -0.25
N HIS A 89 44.48 -19.07 -1.46
CA HIS A 89 43.65 -18.09 -2.16
C HIS A 89 42.34 -17.79 -1.43
N LEU A 90 41.63 -18.81 -0.93
CA LEU A 90 40.40 -18.61 -0.15
C LEU A 90 40.67 -17.73 1.07
N PHE A 91 41.70 -18.04 1.86
CA PHE A 91 42.05 -17.24 3.04
C PHE A 91 42.52 -15.83 2.69
N SER A 92 43.32 -15.67 1.62
CA SER A 92 43.75 -14.35 1.14
C SER A 92 42.57 -13.45 0.72
N LYS A 93 41.47 -14.07 0.25
CA LYS A 93 40.23 -13.41 -0.16
C LYS A 93 39.20 -13.28 0.97
N GLY A 94 39.59 -13.63 2.19
CA GLY A 94 38.78 -13.42 3.39
C GLY A 94 37.84 -14.57 3.75
N ALA A 95 38.05 -15.78 3.22
CA ALA A 95 37.41 -16.97 3.77
C ALA A 95 37.79 -17.11 5.26
N THR A 96 36.84 -17.55 6.09
CA THR A 96 37.09 -17.81 7.50
C THR A 96 36.90 -19.29 7.80
N ILE A 97 37.70 -19.84 8.72
CA ILE A 97 37.48 -21.17 9.27
C ILE A 97 36.75 -21.00 10.59
N GLN A 98 35.51 -21.44 10.67
CA GLN A 98 34.76 -21.42 11.93
C GLN A 98 35.38 -22.39 12.92
N ARG A 99 35.37 -22.05 14.22
CA ARG A 99 35.90 -22.95 15.26
C ARG A 99 35.16 -24.29 15.30
N GLN A 100 33.84 -24.26 15.08
CA GLN A 100 33.02 -25.46 14.92
C GLN A 100 33.51 -26.39 13.80
N LEU A 101 33.96 -25.85 12.66
CA LEU A 101 34.52 -26.66 11.58
C LEU A 101 35.82 -27.34 12.06
N ALA A 102 36.72 -26.60 12.70
CA ALA A 102 37.98 -27.12 13.19
C ALA A 102 37.79 -28.27 14.21
N GLN A 103 36.81 -28.16 15.11
CA GLN A 103 36.41 -29.23 16.03
C GLN A 103 35.87 -30.46 15.27
N ARG A 104 35.04 -30.23 14.25
CA ARG A 104 34.43 -31.30 13.43
C ARG A 104 35.41 -32.03 12.53
N LEU A 105 36.51 -31.40 12.12
CA LEU A 105 37.50 -32.03 11.24
C LEU A 105 37.96 -33.40 11.78
N VAL A 106 38.33 -33.45 13.06
CA VAL A 106 38.75 -34.69 13.74
C VAL A 106 37.56 -35.59 14.01
N ARG A 107 36.51 -35.05 14.65
CA ARG A 107 35.39 -35.81 15.19
C ARG A 107 34.56 -36.50 14.11
N ASP A 108 34.29 -35.79 13.03
CA ASP A 108 33.41 -36.24 11.96
C ASP A 108 34.20 -36.94 10.83
N GLY A 109 35.51 -37.15 11.00
CA GLY A 109 36.36 -37.85 10.03
C GLY A 109 36.64 -37.07 8.73
N LEU A 110 36.38 -35.76 8.71
CA LEU A 110 36.56 -34.92 7.51
C LEU A 110 38.03 -34.74 7.10
N LEU A 111 38.98 -35.18 7.93
CA LEU A 111 40.41 -35.20 7.60
C LEU A 111 40.80 -36.34 6.64
N LEU A 112 40.06 -37.46 6.64
CA LEU A 112 40.41 -38.66 5.87
C LEU A 112 40.65 -38.41 4.36
N PRO A 113 39.85 -37.59 3.66
CA PRO A 113 40.06 -37.35 2.24
C PRO A 113 41.07 -36.23 1.93
N LEU A 114 41.68 -35.60 2.94
CA LEU A 114 42.52 -34.42 2.78
C LEU A 114 44.02 -34.77 2.74
N SER A 115 44.79 -34.02 1.97
CA SER A 115 46.26 -34.14 2.00
C SER A 115 46.83 -33.61 3.32
N GLY A 116 47.95 -34.16 3.78
CA GLY A 116 48.61 -33.69 5.01
C GLY A 116 48.93 -32.19 4.99
N LEU A 117 49.31 -31.63 3.83
CA LEU A 117 49.58 -30.21 3.68
C LEU A 117 48.30 -29.35 3.80
N THR A 118 47.19 -29.79 3.20
CA THR A 118 45.87 -29.18 3.35
C THR A 118 45.47 -29.14 4.82
N ILE A 119 45.66 -30.25 5.54
CA ILE A 119 45.38 -30.36 6.97
C ILE A 119 46.24 -29.38 7.77
N SER A 120 47.55 -29.31 7.50
CA SER A 120 48.46 -28.39 8.19
C SER A 120 48.05 -26.93 8.00
N ILE A 121 47.64 -26.52 6.79
CA ILE A 121 47.17 -25.15 6.53
C ILE A 121 45.90 -24.84 7.32
N LEU A 122 44.92 -25.76 7.32
CA LEU A 122 43.67 -25.59 8.06
C LEU A 122 43.92 -25.42 9.57
N TYR A 123 44.75 -26.28 10.17
CA TYR A 123 45.09 -26.20 11.60
C TYR A 123 45.93 -24.97 11.93
N ALA A 124 46.90 -24.60 11.08
CA ALA A 124 47.68 -23.39 11.28
C ALA A 124 46.77 -22.15 11.29
N LYS A 125 45.80 -22.09 10.35
CA LYS A 125 44.86 -20.96 10.28
C LYS A 125 43.87 -20.93 11.44
N ALA A 126 43.35 -22.09 11.86
CA ALA A 126 42.50 -22.17 13.04
C ALA A 126 43.27 -21.75 14.32
N ARG A 127 44.55 -22.10 14.43
CA ARG A 127 45.41 -21.69 15.56
C ARG A 127 45.73 -20.22 15.58
N GLU A 128 45.94 -19.63 14.40
CA GLU A 128 46.09 -18.18 14.26
C GLU A 128 44.84 -17.44 14.77
N LEU A 129 43.64 -17.95 14.47
CA LEU A 129 42.37 -17.30 14.82
C LEU A 129 41.94 -17.53 16.28
N TYR A 130 42.15 -18.74 16.81
CA TYR A 130 41.53 -19.17 18.07
C TYR A 130 42.53 -19.51 19.19
N GLY A 131 43.84 -19.52 18.90
CA GLY A 131 44.86 -19.98 19.85
C GLY A 131 44.84 -21.50 20.00
N ASP A 132 45.00 -22.01 21.22
CA ASP A 132 44.87 -23.44 21.51
C ASP A 132 43.39 -23.77 21.83
N TRP A 133 42.79 -24.72 21.12
CA TRP A 133 41.43 -25.23 21.37
C TRP A 133 41.45 -26.74 21.59
N LYS A 134 40.48 -27.28 22.34
CA LYS A 134 40.34 -28.73 22.51
C LYS A 134 39.50 -29.31 21.38
N ASN A 135 39.91 -30.47 20.89
CA ASN A 135 39.16 -31.19 19.86
C ASN A 135 37.84 -31.79 20.38
N ASP A 136 37.73 -31.98 21.70
CA ASP A 136 36.56 -32.57 22.35
C ASP A 136 35.48 -31.52 22.69
N ASP A 137 35.79 -30.22 22.54
CA ASP A 137 34.81 -29.15 22.72
C ASP A 137 33.84 -29.13 21.53
N SER A 138 32.56 -28.85 21.80
CA SER A 138 31.53 -28.75 20.76
C SER A 138 30.78 -27.43 20.89
N ASP A 139 31.16 -26.46 20.06
CA ASP A 139 30.56 -25.11 20.09
C ASP A 139 29.04 -25.14 19.88
N ALA A 140 28.56 -26.08 19.07
CA ALA A 140 27.13 -26.29 18.85
C ALA A 140 26.43 -26.84 20.10
N ALA A 141 27.09 -27.74 20.84
CA ALA A 141 26.56 -28.27 22.10
C ALA A 141 26.60 -27.21 23.20
N GLU A 142 27.69 -26.44 23.31
CA GLU A 142 27.82 -25.34 24.25
C GLU A 142 26.78 -24.25 23.98
N LEU A 143 26.58 -23.85 22.72
CA LEU A 143 25.53 -22.89 22.37
C LEU A 143 24.13 -23.46 22.67
N SER A 144 23.90 -24.75 22.40
CA SER A 144 22.65 -25.42 22.74
C SER A 144 22.43 -25.49 24.26
N GLU A 145 23.47 -25.78 25.05
CA GLU A 145 23.43 -25.82 26.50
C GLU A 145 23.24 -24.42 27.10
N LEU A 146 23.89 -23.38 26.57
CA LEU A 146 23.63 -21.99 26.93
C LEU A 146 22.21 -21.55 26.56
N ARG A 147 21.63 -22.12 25.50
CA ARG A 147 20.21 -21.95 25.13
C ARG A 147 19.27 -22.73 26.04
N LEU A 148 19.64 -23.95 26.49
CA LEU A 148 18.83 -24.90 27.27
C LEU A 148 18.88 -24.68 28.79
N SER A 149 20.04 -24.38 29.37
CA SER A 149 20.21 -23.92 30.78
C SER A 149 19.36 -22.68 31.07
N ARG A 150 19.12 -21.89 30.02
CA ARG A 150 18.20 -20.76 30.02
C ARG A 150 16.74 -21.17 29.79
N GLY A 151 16.49 -22.28 29.10
CA GLY A 151 15.20 -22.97 29.03
C GLY A 151 14.72 -23.49 30.39
N THR A 152 15.63 -23.97 31.23
CA THR A 152 15.36 -24.33 32.64
C THR A 152 15.20 -23.10 33.54
N ALA A 153 15.97 -22.02 33.33
CA ALA A 153 15.69 -20.73 33.98
C ALA A 153 14.31 -20.14 33.56
N ARG A 154 13.82 -20.50 32.36
CA ARG A 154 12.51 -20.14 31.79
C ARG A 154 11.32 -20.76 32.52
N ILE A 155 11.49 -21.93 33.13
CA ILE A 155 10.45 -22.57 33.96
C ILE A 155 10.21 -21.74 35.22
N PHE A 156 11.23 -21.02 35.70
CA PHE A 156 11.11 -20.01 36.76
C PHE A 156 10.72 -18.64 36.17
N ARG A 157 9.44 -18.56 35.78
CA ARG A 157 8.59 -17.50 35.18
C ARG A 157 8.88 -15.98 35.36
N ARG A 158 10.01 -15.48 35.87
CA ARG A 158 10.19 -14.02 36.11
C ARG A 158 11.52 -13.38 35.76
N LEU A 159 12.50 -14.09 35.22
CA LEU A 159 13.78 -13.46 34.91
C LEU A 159 13.84 -13.06 33.44
N HIS A 160 13.76 -11.74 33.23
CA HIS A 160 14.42 -11.09 32.11
C HIS A 160 15.77 -11.76 31.92
N VAL A 161 16.10 -12.08 30.69
CA VAL A 161 17.40 -12.64 30.36
C VAL A 161 18.44 -11.68 30.92
N SER A 162 19.27 -12.16 31.85
CA SER A 162 20.32 -11.31 32.41
C SER A 162 21.18 -10.76 31.27
N PRO A 163 21.40 -9.44 31.20
CA PRO A 163 22.30 -8.83 30.21
C PRO A 163 23.69 -9.48 30.20
N ALA A 164 24.13 -10.05 31.33
CA ALA A 164 25.37 -10.80 31.42
C ALA A 164 25.38 -12.05 30.53
N VAL A 165 24.26 -12.79 30.46
CA VAL A 165 24.13 -13.99 29.62
C VAL A 165 24.04 -13.63 28.15
N VAL A 166 23.32 -12.55 27.80
CA VAL A 166 23.31 -12.02 26.42
C VAL A 166 24.73 -11.70 25.99
N LYS A 167 25.47 -10.93 26.80
CA LYS A 167 26.85 -10.56 26.52
C LYS A 167 27.77 -11.78 26.42
N GLN A 168 27.60 -12.79 27.28
CA GLN A 168 28.40 -14.03 27.23
C GLN A 168 28.19 -14.77 25.91
N VAL A 169 26.94 -14.95 25.46
CA VAL A 169 26.64 -15.62 24.20
C VAL A 169 27.14 -14.81 23.00
N GLU A 170 26.94 -13.50 22.99
CA GLU A 170 27.46 -12.61 21.94
C GLU A 170 28.99 -12.66 21.88
N THR A 171 29.67 -12.62 23.03
CA THR A 171 31.13 -12.76 23.13
C THR A 171 31.59 -14.13 22.65
N PHE A 172 30.85 -15.20 22.97
CA PHE A 172 31.14 -16.54 22.49
C PHE A 172 31.05 -16.62 20.97
N ILE A 173 29.97 -16.11 20.37
CA ILE A 173 29.75 -16.10 18.92
C ILE A 173 30.85 -15.28 18.23
N GLU A 174 31.21 -14.11 18.77
CA GLU A 174 32.30 -13.30 18.24
C GLU A 174 33.65 -14.02 18.28
N ARG A 175 33.99 -14.66 19.41
CA ARG A 175 35.29 -15.33 19.57
C ARG A 175 35.43 -16.61 18.76
N SER A 176 34.33 -17.31 18.52
CA SER A 176 34.31 -18.58 17.77
C SER A 176 34.07 -18.40 16.27
N ASN A 177 33.71 -17.18 15.84
CA ASN A 177 33.11 -16.90 14.53
C ASN A 177 31.96 -17.88 14.20
N TYR A 178 31.17 -18.25 15.20
CA TYR A 178 30.08 -19.20 15.03
C TYR A 178 29.05 -18.66 14.03
N CYS A 179 28.73 -19.42 12.98
CA CYS A 179 27.70 -19.05 12.01
C CYS A 179 26.74 -20.22 11.82
N LEU A 180 25.45 -19.91 11.68
CA LEU A 180 24.43 -20.92 11.42
C LEU A 180 24.64 -21.56 10.05
N ASN A 181 24.35 -22.85 9.92
CA ASN A 181 24.45 -23.54 8.64
C ASN A 181 23.27 -23.13 7.74
N PRO A 182 23.52 -22.47 6.58
CA PRO A 182 22.46 -22.05 5.66
C PRO A 182 21.68 -23.21 5.04
N ALA A 183 22.25 -24.42 5.03
CA ALA A 183 21.60 -25.63 4.51
C ALA A 183 20.73 -26.36 5.54
N ALA A 184 20.63 -25.87 6.78
CA ALA A 184 19.82 -26.51 7.82
C ALA A 184 18.33 -26.18 7.65
N ASP A 185 17.48 -27.20 7.82
CA ASP A 185 16.02 -27.02 7.88
C ASP A 185 15.69 -26.07 9.05
N GLY A 186 14.94 -25.00 8.77
CA GLY A 186 14.59 -23.99 9.78
C GLY A 186 15.64 -22.88 10.01
N PHE A 187 16.64 -22.74 9.12
CA PHE A 187 17.63 -21.67 9.17
C PHE A 187 17.03 -20.27 9.40
N ALA A 188 15.94 -19.92 8.70
CA ALA A 188 15.26 -18.63 8.85
C ALA A 188 14.78 -18.39 10.29
N SER A 189 14.12 -19.37 10.89
CA SER A 189 13.62 -19.29 12.26
C SER A 189 14.75 -19.27 13.29
N ASP A 190 15.83 -20.03 13.07
CA ASP A 190 16.98 -20.03 13.97
C ASP A 190 17.76 -18.72 13.91
N LEU A 191 17.91 -18.14 12.72
CA LEU A 191 18.50 -16.82 12.54
C LEU A 191 17.64 -15.75 13.22
N TYR A 192 16.32 -15.76 12.99
CA TYR A 192 15.38 -14.85 13.65
C TYR A 192 15.53 -14.94 15.17
N ARG A 193 15.49 -16.15 15.75
CA ARG A 193 15.63 -16.37 17.20
C ARG A 193 16.96 -15.85 17.74
N LEU A 194 18.04 -16.07 16.99
CA LEU A 194 19.38 -15.65 17.41
C LEU A 194 19.47 -14.11 17.43
N LEU A 195 19.08 -13.45 16.35
CA LEU A 195 19.16 -11.99 16.24
C LEU A 195 18.19 -11.27 17.18
N ASN A 196 16.96 -11.78 17.32
CA ASN A 196 15.97 -11.21 18.25
C ASN A 196 16.46 -11.25 19.71
N ARG A 197 17.27 -12.25 20.08
CA ARG A 197 17.73 -12.45 21.47
C ARG A 197 19.14 -11.92 21.75
N PHE A 198 19.95 -11.77 20.71
CA PHE A 198 21.36 -11.41 20.78
C PHE A 198 21.65 -10.40 19.66
N PRO A 199 21.16 -9.16 19.78
CA PRO A 199 21.16 -8.20 18.68
C PRO A 199 22.58 -7.86 18.19
N ASN A 200 23.63 -7.92 19.03
CA ASN A 200 24.99 -7.63 18.58
C ASN A 200 25.58 -8.72 17.68
N VAL A 201 24.97 -9.91 17.61
CA VAL A 201 25.39 -10.98 16.70
C VAL A 201 25.36 -10.50 15.25
N ILE A 202 24.48 -9.57 14.89
CA ILE A 202 24.44 -9.02 13.53
C ILE A 202 25.74 -8.33 13.13
N LEU A 203 26.40 -7.66 14.09
CA LEU A 203 27.69 -6.99 13.86
C LEU A 203 28.79 -8.02 13.65
N THR A 204 28.76 -9.12 14.42
CA THR A 204 29.67 -10.24 14.21
C THR A 204 29.46 -10.84 12.82
N TYR A 205 28.22 -11.08 12.40
CA TYR A 205 27.89 -11.65 11.10
C TYR A 205 28.34 -10.76 9.94
N ALA A 206 28.18 -9.45 10.08
CA ALA A 206 28.71 -8.49 9.11
C ALA A 206 30.25 -8.53 9.06
N LYS A 207 30.91 -8.58 10.23
CA LYS A 207 32.37 -8.62 10.35
C LYS A 207 32.98 -9.88 9.72
N ILE A 208 32.39 -11.05 9.93
CA ILE A 208 32.87 -12.32 9.34
C ILE A 208 32.46 -12.49 7.87
N GLY A 209 31.64 -11.56 7.34
CA GLY A 209 31.18 -11.57 5.96
C GLY A 209 30.20 -12.70 5.67
N MET A 210 29.26 -12.94 6.59
CA MET A 210 28.08 -13.75 6.31
C MET A 210 27.28 -13.09 5.17
N ASP A 211 26.81 -13.90 4.23
CA ASP A 211 25.99 -13.45 3.12
C ASP A 211 24.80 -14.40 2.99
N ILE A 212 23.58 -13.89 3.16
CA ILE A 212 22.34 -14.65 3.06
C ILE A 212 22.01 -14.91 1.58
N ASN A 213 22.53 -14.11 0.65
CA ASN A 213 22.26 -14.25 -0.79
C ASN A 213 22.81 -15.56 -1.39
N ILE A 214 23.58 -16.33 -0.61
CA ILE A 214 24.03 -17.69 -0.97
C ILE A 214 22.89 -18.71 -0.97
N LEU A 215 21.75 -18.38 -0.34
CA LEU A 215 20.60 -19.28 -0.31
C LEU A 215 19.99 -19.42 -1.71
N PRO A 216 19.53 -20.62 -2.08
CA PRO A 216 18.98 -20.87 -3.42
C PRO A 216 17.65 -20.17 -3.68
N ASP A 217 16.86 -19.92 -2.62
CA ASP A 217 15.54 -19.29 -2.71
C ASP A 217 15.39 -18.19 -1.65
N ILE A 218 15.88 -16.99 -2.00
CA ILE A 218 15.78 -15.81 -1.15
C ILE A 218 14.34 -15.39 -0.89
N PRO A 219 13.43 -15.36 -1.90
CA PRO A 219 12.02 -15.08 -1.64
C PRO A 219 11.39 -15.99 -0.59
N ARG A 220 11.62 -17.30 -0.67
CA ARG A 220 11.10 -18.25 0.31
C ARG A 220 11.69 -18.04 1.70
N PHE A 221 13.01 -17.88 1.80
CA PHE A 221 13.67 -17.54 3.06
C PHE A 221 13.05 -16.29 3.71
N PHE A 222 12.82 -15.25 2.92
CA PHE A 222 12.28 -13.99 3.39
C PHE A 222 10.87 -14.15 3.99
N VAL A 223 10.01 -14.90 3.30
CA VAL A 223 8.65 -15.21 3.76
C VAL A 223 8.69 -16.08 5.02
N ASP A 224 9.51 -17.13 5.06
CA ASP A 224 9.65 -17.99 6.24
C ASP A 224 10.22 -17.22 7.45
N PHE A 225 11.11 -16.25 7.21
CA PHE A 225 11.64 -15.36 8.24
C PHE A 225 10.54 -14.46 8.83
N LEU A 226 9.69 -13.86 7.98
CA LEU A 226 8.55 -13.05 8.43
C LEU A 226 7.55 -13.84 9.28
N HIS A 227 7.29 -15.10 8.92
CA HIS A 227 6.35 -15.97 9.64
C HIS A 227 6.95 -16.66 10.88
N SER A 228 8.23 -16.39 11.19
CA SER A 228 8.91 -17.03 12.34
C SER A 228 8.38 -16.58 13.71
N ASP A 229 7.51 -15.56 13.75
CA ASP A 229 6.88 -15.05 14.98
C ASP A 229 5.79 -15.98 15.54
N HIS A 230 5.05 -16.67 14.66
CA HIS A 230 3.86 -17.44 15.03
C HIS A 230 4.12 -18.67 15.91
N PHE A 231 5.37 -19.11 16.04
CA PHE A 231 5.70 -20.35 16.73
C PHE A 231 6.03 -20.18 18.23
N PHE A 232 6.23 -18.96 18.75
CA PHE A 232 6.75 -18.77 20.12
C PHE A 232 6.18 -17.52 20.83
N GLY A 233 4.90 -17.59 21.18
CA GLY A 233 4.10 -16.46 21.63
C GLY A 233 4.35 -15.89 23.02
N ASP A 234 5.57 -15.52 23.45
CA ASP A 234 5.72 -14.81 24.73
C ASP A 234 6.86 -13.78 24.88
N PHE A 235 7.86 -13.70 23.99
CA PHE A 235 8.96 -12.71 24.16
C PHE A 235 9.54 -12.25 22.81
N ILE A 236 8.83 -11.34 22.16
CA ILE A 236 9.30 -10.64 20.96
C ILE A 236 9.97 -9.34 21.43
N ILE A 237 11.30 -9.23 21.26
CA ILE A 237 12.02 -7.97 21.51
C ILE A 237 11.92 -7.08 20.26
N GLN A 238 12.07 -7.68 19.07
CA GLN A 238 11.94 -7.03 17.77
C GLN A 238 11.06 -7.85 16.82
N ARG A 239 10.24 -7.15 16.03
CA ARG A 239 9.40 -7.77 15.01
C ARG A 239 10.26 -8.32 13.88
N PRO A 240 9.85 -9.41 13.18
CA PRO A 240 10.62 -9.97 12.07
C PRO A 240 11.03 -8.95 11.01
N VAL A 241 10.16 -8.00 10.67
CA VAL A 241 10.46 -6.96 9.68
C VAL A 241 11.55 -5.98 10.13
N GLU A 242 11.67 -5.72 11.43
CA GLU A 242 12.72 -4.86 12.00
C GLU A 242 14.08 -5.56 11.91
N LEU A 243 14.12 -6.86 12.16
CA LEU A 243 15.34 -7.66 11.99
C LEU A 243 15.73 -7.79 10.51
N LEU A 244 14.78 -7.93 9.59
CA LEU A 244 15.04 -7.86 8.15
C LEU A 244 15.62 -6.50 7.76
N ALA A 245 15.09 -5.41 8.30
CA ALA A 245 15.65 -4.07 8.10
C ALA A 245 17.13 -4.01 8.52
N LEU A 246 17.49 -4.64 9.64
CA LEU A 246 18.88 -4.72 10.08
C LEU A 246 19.73 -5.58 9.15
N LEU A 247 19.23 -6.74 8.69
CA LEU A 247 19.94 -7.59 7.72
C LEU A 247 20.27 -6.82 6.42
N LEU A 248 19.31 -6.03 5.92
CA LEU A 248 19.52 -5.15 4.77
C LEU A 248 20.54 -4.05 5.06
N ARG A 249 20.41 -3.34 6.19
CA ARG A 249 21.34 -2.25 6.59
C ARG A 249 22.79 -2.70 6.74
N HIS A 250 22.99 -3.92 7.20
CA HIS A 250 24.32 -4.51 7.36
C HIS A 250 24.81 -5.25 6.11
N ASN A 251 24.10 -5.17 4.98
CA ASN A 251 24.40 -5.86 3.71
C ASN A 251 24.55 -7.39 3.87
N LEU A 252 23.89 -7.97 4.87
CA LEU A 252 23.82 -9.42 5.05
C LEU A 252 22.81 -10.04 4.09
N LEU A 253 21.80 -9.26 3.69
CA LEU A 253 20.80 -9.60 2.69
C LEU A 253 20.76 -8.47 1.66
N VAL A 254 20.74 -8.81 0.37
CA VAL A 254 20.59 -7.83 -0.70
C VAL A 254 19.51 -8.32 -1.65
N LEU A 255 18.43 -7.55 -1.77
CA LEU A 255 17.35 -7.92 -2.67
C LEU A 255 17.55 -7.26 -4.03
N SER A 256 17.28 -8.02 -5.09
CA SER A 256 17.03 -7.49 -6.43
C SER A 256 15.56 -7.13 -6.61
N GLU A 257 15.26 -6.31 -7.62
CA GLU A 257 13.88 -5.94 -7.98
C GLU A 257 13.01 -7.18 -8.20
N ARG A 258 13.56 -8.18 -8.90
CA ARG A 258 12.88 -9.44 -9.21
C ARG A 258 12.57 -10.24 -7.94
N GLN A 259 13.56 -10.44 -7.06
CA GLN A 259 13.34 -11.17 -5.81
C GLN A 259 12.31 -10.48 -4.93
N PHE A 260 12.33 -9.14 -4.87
CA PHE A 260 11.32 -8.39 -4.13
C PHE A 260 9.92 -8.53 -4.74
N ALA A 261 9.80 -8.49 -6.07
CA ALA A 261 8.53 -8.77 -6.74
C ALA A 261 8.00 -10.18 -6.41
N ASP A 262 8.87 -11.18 -6.40
CA ASP A 262 8.50 -12.56 -6.05
C ASP A 262 8.08 -12.69 -4.57
N ILE A 263 8.74 -11.96 -3.65
CA ILE A 263 8.34 -11.86 -2.24
C ILE A 263 6.93 -11.29 -2.11
N VAL A 264 6.62 -10.18 -2.79
CA VAL A 264 5.28 -9.56 -2.71
C VAL A 264 4.21 -10.53 -3.20
N ARG A 265 4.45 -11.25 -4.31
CA ARG A 265 3.51 -12.26 -4.82
C ARG A 265 3.28 -13.40 -3.83
N LEU A 266 4.33 -13.89 -3.19
CA LEU A 266 4.23 -14.94 -2.17
C LEU A 266 3.49 -14.49 -0.90
N LEU A 267 3.41 -13.18 -0.66
CA LEU A 267 2.74 -12.58 0.48
C LEU A 267 1.32 -12.07 0.17
N ASN A 268 0.83 -12.24 -1.06
CA ASN A 268 -0.44 -11.65 -1.51
C ASN A 268 -1.64 -11.98 -0.60
N ASP A 269 -1.61 -13.15 0.04
CA ASP A 269 -2.66 -13.60 0.95
C ASP A 269 -2.64 -12.91 2.33
N SER A 270 -1.58 -12.15 2.66
CA SER A 270 -1.41 -11.50 3.97
C SER A 270 -1.22 -9.99 3.87
N ARG A 271 -2.35 -9.28 3.91
CA ARG A 271 -2.40 -7.80 3.92
C ARG A 271 -1.56 -7.17 5.02
N GLU A 272 -1.58 -7.75 6.22
CA GLU A 272 -0.83 -7.23 7.37
C GLU A 272 0.68 -7.38 7.18
N THR A 273 1.13 -8.51 6.64
CA THR A 273 2.55 -8.75 6.37
C THR A 273 3.07 -7.84 5.26
N ILE A 274 2.27 -7.60 4.21
CA ILE A 274 2.59 -6.63 3.15
C ILE A 274 2.73 -5.22 3.72
N ALA A 275 1.78 -4.79 4.56
CA ALA A 275 1.83 -3.48 5.21
C ALA A 275 3.12 -3.30 6.03
N ALA A 276 3.55 -4.35 6.73
CA ALA A 276 4.79 -4.32 7.52
C ALA A 276 6.04 -4.05 6.66
N LEU A 277 6.06 -4.49 5.39
CA LEU A 277 7.21 -4.28 4.49
C LEU A 277 7.52 -2.80 4.23
N ARG A 278 6.57 -1.89 4.47
CA ARG A 278 6.81 -0.44 4.34
C ARG A 278 8.04 0.02 5.13
N ALA A 279 8.35 -0.62 6.26
CA ALA A 279 9.52 -0.30 7.07
C ALA A 279 10.86 -0.53 6.36
N ILE A 280 10.92 -1.42 5.36
CA ILE A 280 12.15 -1.75 4.64
C ILE A 280 12.25 -1.10 3.27
N PHE A 281 11.17 -0.51 2.73
CA PHE A 281 11.20 0.13 1.40
C PHE A 281 12.34 1.16 1.23
N PRO A 282 12.62 2.05 2.21
CA PRO A 282 13.70 3.03 2.08
C PRO A 282 15.11 2.41 2.05
N LEU A 283 15.25 1.13 2.41
CA LEU A 283 16.53 0.43 2.46
C LEU A 283 16.84 -0.31 1.16
N LEU A 284 15.87 -0.41 0.25
CA LEU A 284 16.02 -1.13 -1.00
C LEU A 284 16.59 -0.21 -2.10
N PRO A 285 17.46 -0.71 -2.98
CA PRO A 285 18.11 0.11 -4.01
C PRO A 285 17.19 0.43 -5.21
N PHE A 286 15.88 0.21 -5.08
CA PHE A 286 14.87 0.38 -6.12
C PHE A 286 13.56 0.89 -5.52
N LYS A 287 12.61 1.33 -6.36
CA LYS A 287 11.30 1.83 -5.95
C LYS A 287 10.37 0.70 -5.51
N ALA A 288 10.60 0.17 -4.31
CA ALA A 288 9.85 -0.94 -3.73
C ALA A 288 8.33 -0.68 -3.63
N SER A 289 7.93 0.55 -3.28
CA SER A 289 6.52 0.95 -3.20
C SER A 289 5.79 0.74 -4.54
N ALA A 290 6.37 1.21 -5.63
CA ALA A 290 5.79 1.11 -6.97
C ALA A 290 5.68 -0.36 -7.45
N ILE A 291 6.66 -1.20 -7.13
CA ILE A 291 6.63 -2.63 -7.48
C ILE A 291 5.54 -3.35 -6.72
N ALA A 292 5.47 -3.13 -5.40
CA ALA A 292 4.45 -3.73 -4.55
C ALA A 292 3.05 -3.30 -5.01
N PHE A 293 2.84 -2.00 -5.23
CA PHE A 293 1.59 -1.46 -5.75
C PHE A 293 1.18 -2.14 -7.07
N ARG A 294 2.05 -2.14 -8.09
CA ARG A 294 1.76 -2.76 -9.39
C ARG A 294 1.38 -4.23 -9.30
N ILE A 295 2.04 -5.00 -8.43
CA ILE A 295 1.76 -6.42 -8.25
C ILE A 295 0.41 -6.63 -7.59
N LEU A 296 0.16 -5.94 -6.47
CA LEU A 296 -1.10 -6.06 -5.73
C LEU A 296 -2.29 -5.65 -6.59
N VAL A 297 -2.18 -4.53 -7.33
CA VAL A 297 -3.21 -4.12 -8.31
C VAL A 297 -3.44 -5.20 -9.35
N SER A 298 -2.36 -5.74 -9.95
CA SER A 298 -2.48 -6.74 -11.01
C SER A 298 -3.12 -8.05 -10.50
N ASP A 299 -2.85 -8.45 -9.27
CA ASP A 299 -3.37 -9.71 -8.72
C ASP A 299 -4.83 -9.52 -8.28
N LEU A 300 -5.17 -8.40 -7.65
CA LEU A 300 -6.56 -8.04 -7.33
C LEU A 300 -7.45 -7.91 -8.57
N GLN A 301 -6.92 -7.39 -9.69
CA GLN A 301 -7.65 -7.31 -10.96
C GLN A 301 -7.90 -8.69 -11.61
N LYS A 302 -7.09 -9.71 -11.29
CA LYS A 302 -7.26 -11.07 -11.85
C LYS A 302 -8.26 -11.90 -11.04
N ASP A 303 -8.26 -11.74 -9.73
CA ASP A 303 -9.11 -12.54 -8.83
C ASP A 303 -10.55 -12.05 -8.83
N ASP A 304 -10.79 -10.76 -9.09
CA ASP A 304 -12.12 -10.19 -8.97
C ASP A 304 -12.87 -10.16 -10.31
N ALA A 305 -13.71 -11.16 -10.55
CA ALA A 305 -14.71 -11.11 -11.62
C ALA A 305 -15.72 -9.96 -11.45
N ARG A 306 -15.72 -9.27 -10.28
CA ARG A 306 -16.59 -8.14 -9.93
C ARG A 306 -15.85 -6.80 -9.78
N GLY A 307 -14.52 -6.79 -9.97
CA GLY A 307 -13.68 -5.59 -9.78
C GLY A 307 -13.33 -5.31 -8.32
N MET A 308 -12.19 -4.64 -8.09
CA MET A 308 -11.65 -4.34 -6.76
C MET A 308 -12.64 -3.52 -5.90
N ASP A 309 -12.91 -3.97 -4.67
CA ASP A 309 -13.77 -3.25 -3.74
C ASP A 309 -13.10 -2.00 -3.13
N LEU A 310 -13.92 -1.05 -2.67
CA LEU A 310 -13.43 0.21 -2.11
C LEU A 310 -12.59 0.02 -0.84
N SER A 311 -12.89 -1.01 -0.04
CA SER A 311 -12.13 -1.31 1.18
C SER A 311 -10.68 -1.71 0.88
N THR A 312 -10.49 -2.52 -0.17
CA THR A 312 -9.16 -2.95 -0.61
C THR A 312 -8.39 -1.83 -1.28
N ALA A 313 -9.06 -0.99 -2.08
CA ALA A 313 -8.42 0.16 -2.70
C ALA A 313 -7.92 1.19 -1.67
N ARG A 314 -8.71 1.45 -0.62
CA ARG A 314 -8.30 2.32 0.51
C ARG A 314 -7.10 1.74 1.25
N TRP A 315 -7.16 0.45 1.61
CA TRP A 315 -6.03 -0.24 2.24
C TRP A 315 -4.75 -0.14 1.40
N LEU A 316 -4.87 -0.29 0.08
CA LEU A 316 -3.75 -0.18 -0.83
C LEU A 316 -3.16 1.25 -0.84
N HIS A 317 -4.01 2.28 -0.88
CA HIS A 317 -3.58 3.67 -0.78
C HIS A 317 -2.91 3.99 0.57
N ASP A 318 -3.45 3.48 1.68
CA ASP A 318 -2.89 3.73 3.02
C ASP A 318 -1.45 3.19 3.15
N ILE A 319 -1.16 2.08 2.48
CA ILE A 319 0.19 1.49 2.44
C ILE A 319 1.06 2.16 1.38
N HIS A 320 0.45 2.56 0.25
CA HIS A 320 1.10 3.17 -0.91
C HIS A 320 0.42 4.49 -1.28
N PRO A 321 0.74 5.61 -0.60
CA PRO A 321 0.09 6.91 -0.83
C PRO A 321 0.66 7.60 -2.08
N GLU A 322 0.70 6.87 -3.19
CA GLU A 322 1.07 7.37 -4.51
C GLU A 322 -0.19 7.92 -5.20
N PRO A 323 -0.09 8.96 -6.05
CA PRO A 323 -1.24 9.55 -6.74
C PRO A 323 -2.09 8.51 -7.50
N GLU A 324 -1.44 7.50 -8.07
CA GLU A 324 -2.04 6.40 -8.82
C GLU A 324 -2.98 5.53 -7.95
N ALA A 325 -2.64 5.36 -6.67
CA ALA A 325 -3.48 4.62 -5.73
C ALA A 325 -4.75 5.40 -5.36
N LEU A 326 -4.62 6.73 -5.22
CA LEU A 326 -5.75 7.61 -4.92
C LEU A 326 -6.68 7.72 -6.14
N GLU A 327 -6.12 7.85 -7.35
CA GLU A 327 -6.88 7.84 -8.60
C GLU A 327 -7.69 6.55 -8.75
N MET A 328 -7.13 5.41 -8.35
CA MET A 328 -7.84 4.13 -8.34
C MET A 328 -9.05 4.12 -7.39
N VAL A 329 -8.88 4.66 -6.17
CA VAL A 329 -10.01 4.84 -5.23
C VAL A 329 -11.08 5.73 -5.86
N GLY A 330 -10.67 6.84 -6.47
CA GLY A 330 -11.56 7.76 -7.19
C GLY A 330 -12.36 7.05 -8.30
N ASN A 331 -11.68 6.27 -9.13
CA ASN A 331 -12.30 5.51 -10.21
C ASN A 331 -13.30 4.47 -9.69
N ILE A 332 -13.00 3.78 -8.59
CA ILE A 332 -13.92 2.81 -7.99
C ILE A 332 -15.16 3.52 -7.44
N VAL A 333 -14.99 4.61 -6.70
CA VAL A 333 -16.11 5.41 -6.19
C VAL A 333 -16.97 5.91 -7.37
N HIS A 334 -16.34 6.42 -8.43
CA HIS A 334 -17.06 6.90 -9.61
C HIS A 334 -17.79 5.79 -10.38
N GLN A 335 -17.23 4.59 -10.46
CA GLN A 335 -17.87 3.48 -11.17
C GLN A 335 -19.02 2.84 -10.37
N THR A 336 -18.92 2.84 -9.04
CA THR A 336 -19.81 2.05 -8.19
C THR A 336 -20.83 2.87 -7.41
N LEU A 337 -20.55 4.15 -7.14
CA LEU A 337 -21.33 4.98 -6.22
C LEU A 337 -21.83 6.29 -6.86
N THR A 338 -21.45 6.62 -8.09
CA THR A 338 -21.99 7.80 -8.78
C THR A 338 -23.51 7.69 -8.91
N ILE A 339 -24.20 8.76 -8.52
CA ILE A 339 -25.64 8.92 -8.72
C ILE A 339 -25.83 9.51 -10.12
N PRO A 340 -26.51 8.80 -11.04
CA PRO A 340 -26.72 9.29 -12.41
C PRO A 340 -27.48 10.62 -12.44
N ASP A 341 -27.09 11.50 -13.37
CA ASP A 341 -27.82 12.74 -13.65
C ASP A 341 -29.01 12.44 -14.56
N THR A 342 -30.10 12.03 -13.95
CA THR A 342 -31.34 11.65 -14.62
C THR A 342 -32.53 12.23 -13.85
N ASP A 343 -33.63 12.54 -14.53
CA ASP A 343 -34.81 13.18 -13.93
C ASP A 343 -35.44 12.34 -12.80
N LEU A 344 -35.28 11.01 -12.86
CA LEU A 344 -35.73 10.08 -11.81
C LEU A 344 -34.91 10.26 -10.52
N GLU A 345 -33.62 10.50 -10.70
CA GLU A 345 -32.49 10.87 -9.83
C GLU A 345 -32.82 11.95 -8.81
N THR A 346 -33.60 12.92 -9.27
CA THR A 346 -33.98 14.14 -8.54
C THR A 346 -35.42 14.09 -8.04
N SER A 347 -36.12 12.96 -8.24
CA SER A 347 -37.50 12.79 -7.82
C SER A 347 -37.65 12.60 -6.30
N PRO A 348 -38.79 13.00 -5.72
CA PRO A 348 -39.07 12.78 -4.30
C PRO A 348 -39.08 11.28 -3.93
N ALA A 349 -39.47 10.40 -4.85
CA ALA A 349 -39.48 8.96 -4.63
C ALA A 349 -38.06 8.39 -4.49
N TYR A 350 -37.10 8.89 -5.29
CA TYR A 350 -35.70 8.49 -5.17
C TYR A 350 -35.12 8.95 -3.84
N VAL A 351 -35.26 10.23 -3.49
CA VAL A 351 -34.75 10.79 -2.21
C VAL A 351 -35.30 10.01 -1.01
N GLN A 352 -36.60 9.66 -1.01
CA GLN A 352 -37.22 8.92 0.08
C GLN A 352 -36.78 7.45 0.16
N SER A 353 -36.42 6.83 -0.97
CA SER A 353 -36.00 5.43 -1.04
C SER A 353 -34.48 5.24 -0.97
N PHE A 354 -33.70 6.32 -1.05
CA PHE A 354 -32.24 6.28 -1.07
C PHE A 354 -31.66 5.74 0.23
N SER A 355 -31.11 4.52 0.19
CA SER A 355 -30.25 3.99 1.25
C SER A 355 -28.80 4.37 0.97
N THR A 356 -28.18 5.16 1.83
CA THR A 356 -26.77 5.52 1.63
C THR A 356 -25.88 4.26 1.69
N PRO A 357 -25.17 3.93 0.60
CA PRO A 357 -24.17 2.86 0.61
C PRO A 357 -22.86 3.30 1.28
N LEU A 358 -22.68 4.60 1.55
CA LEU A 358 -21.44 5.15 2.06
C LEU A 358 -21.41 5.23 3.58
N TYR A 359 -20.44 4.53 4.18
CA TYR A 359 -20.15 4.67 5.61
C TYR A 359 -19.48 6.01 5.92
N PRO A 360 -19.78 6.64 7.06
CA PRO A 360 -19.14 7.88 7.52
C PRO A 360 -17.61 7.87 7.46
N SER A 361 -17.01 6.74 7.87
CA SER A 361 -15.54 6.54 7.84
C SER A 361 -14.93 6.54 6.44
N THR A 362 -15.75 6.38 5.40
CA THR A 362 -15.32 6.50 3.99
C THR A 362 -15.31 7.96 3.56
N CYS A 363 -16.34 8.72 3.91
CA CYS A 363 -16.39 10.15 3.65
C CYS A 363 -15.26 10.89 4.39
N GLU A 364 -14.96 10.54 5.63
CA GLU A 364 -13.85 11.15 6.38
C GLU A 364 -12.50 10.89 5.69
N TRP A 365 -12.26 9.64 5.29
CA TRP A 365 -11.02 9.24 4.64
C TRP A 365 -10.83 9.92 3.28
N ILE A 366 -11.89 10.03 2.46
CA ILE A 366 -11.81 10.70 1.15
C ILE A 366 -11.48 12.18 1.35
N LEU A 367 -12.15 12.85 2.29
CA LEU A 367 -11.89 14.25 2.60
C LEU A 367 -10.44 14.50 3.06
N GLU A 368 -9.84 13.55 3.78
CA GLU A 368 -8.47 13.66 4.28
C GLU A 368 -7.40 13.41 3.20
N ASN A 369 -7.70 12.59 2.20
CA ASN A 369 -6.72 12.11 1.22
C ASN A 369 -6.88 12.75 -0.17
N GLU A 370 -8.10 13.07 -0.59
CA GLU A 370 -8.37 13.64 -1.91
C GLU A 370 -8.42 15.17 -1.87
N ARG A 371 -7.40 15.79 -2.47
CA ARG A 371 -7.36 17.26 -2.64
C ARG A 371 -8.08 17.73 -3.90
N ASN A 372 -8.38 16.82 -4.83
CA ASN A 372 -9.09 17.13 -6.05
C ASN A 372 -10.59 17.08 -5.78
N LEU A 373 -11.20 18.26 -5.61
CA LEU A 373 -12.59 18.41 -5.13
C LEU A 373 -13.64 18.02 -6.20
N THR A 374 -13.22 17.54 -7.36
CA THR A 374 -14.08 17.07 -8.47
C THR A 374 -14.12 15.55 -8.63
N GLY A 375 -13.35 14.79 -7.83
CA GLY A 375 -13.27 13.32 -7.91
C GLY A 375 -14.24 12.60 -6.96
N ALA A 376 -13.74 11.73 -6.07
CA ALA A 376 -14.60 11.00 -5.13
C ALA A 376 -15.27 11.91 -4.07
N ALA A 377 -14.64 13.04 -3.74
CA ALA A 377 -15.17 14.01 -2.79
C ALA A 377 -16.54 14.60 -3.19
N SER A 378 -16.76 14.87 -4.49
CA SER A 378 -18.07 15.36 -4.98
C SER A 378 -19.14 14.28 -4.81
N ILE A 379 -18.82 13.03 -5.15
CA ILE A 379 -19.73 11.88 -4.98
C ILE A 379 -20.09 11.68 -3.51
N CYS A 380 -19.13 11.80 -2.59
CA CYS A 380 -19.41 11.77 -1.16
C CYS A 380 -20.35 12.88 -0.72
N LEU A 381 -20.17 14.10 -1.24
CA LEU A 381 -21.04 15.23 -0.95
C LEU A 381 -22.48 14.94 -1.41
N ASP A 382 -22.66 14.36 -2.58
CA ASP A 382 -23.99 13.99 -3.09
C ASP A 382 -24.73 13.03 -2.15
N HIS A 383 -24.04 11.97 -1.72
CA HIS A 383 -24.62 10.99 -0.79
C HIS A 383 -24.95 11.62 0.55
N LEU A 384 -24.11 12.52 1.07
CA LEU A 384 -24.36 13.26 2.31
C LEU A 384 -25.61 14.15 2.19
N VAL A 385 -25.73 14.90 1.09
CA VAL A 385 -26.86 15.81 0.85
C VAL A 385 -28.18 15.04 0.76
N ILE A 386 -28.23 13.92 0.01
CA ILE A 386 -29.45 13.10 -0.08
C ILE A 386 -29.77 12.43 1.26
N THR A 387 -28.75 11.96 1.98
CA THR A 387 -28.92 11.39 3.32
C THR A 387 -29.53 12.41 4.27
N MET A 388 -29.03 13.66 4.27
CA MET A 388 -29.59 14.76 5.07
C MET A 388 -31.01 15.12 4.66
N ALA A 389 -31.32 15.16 3.37
CA ALA A 389 -32.66 15.45 2.87
C ALA A 389 -33.68 14.37 3.30
N ARG A 390 -33.24 13.11 3.36
CA ARG A 390 -34.10 11.98 3.78
C ARG A 390 -34.19 11.80 5.30
N ALA A 391 -33.11 12.02 6.03
CA ALA A 391 -32.90 11.42 7.36
C ALA A 391 -34.07 11.65 8.33
N GLU A 392 -34.67 10.54 8.78
CA GLU A 392 -35.68 10.51 9.85
C GLU A 392 -35.04 10.15 11.21
N ASP A 393 -33.83 9.60 11.20
CA ASP A 393 -33.03 9.27 12.39
C ASP A 393 -32.10 10.44 12.75
N GLU A 394 -32.26 10.96 13.97
CA GLU A 394 -31.53 12.11 14.50
C GLU A 394 -30.01 11.86 14.58
N ALA A 395 -29.57 10.62 14.86
CA ALA A 395 -28.15 10.29 14.94
C ALA A 395 -27.50 10.29 13.56
N ILE A 396 -28.17 9.72 12.56
CA ILE A 396 -27.71 9.72 11.16
C ILE A 396 -27.68 11.16 10.63
N LEU A 397 -28.71 11.96 10.95
CA LEU A 397 -28.79 13.36 10.54
C LEU A 397 -27.64 14.17 11.13
N THR A 398 -27.41 14.08 12.44
CA THR A 398 -26.34 14.83 13.13
C THR A 398 -24.97 14.49 12.55
N GLN A 399 -24.69 13.21 12.31
CA GLN A 399 -23.42 12.77 11.71
C GLN A 399 -23.26 13.28 10.27
N SER A 400 -24.32 13.19 9.46
CA SER A 400 -24.28 13.64 8.06
C SER A 400 -24.12 15.15 7.96
N MET A 401 -24.79 15.91 8.82
CA MET A 401 -24.64 17.37 8.93
C MET A 401 -23.19 17.76 9.29
N THR A 402 -22.59 17.07 10.26
CA THR A 402 -21.20 17.32 10.66
C THR A 402 -20.23 17.08 9.50
N LEU A 403 -20.42 15.98 8.76
CA LEU A 403 -19.59 15.68 7.59
C LEU A 403 -19.83 16.65 6.44
N PHE A 404 -21.09 17.01 6.16
CA PHE A 404 -21.45 17.98 5.14
C PHE A 404 -20.76 19.32 5.38
N GLU A 405 -20.81 19.85 6.60
CA GLU A 405 -20.12 21.10 6.96
C GLU A 405 -18.62 21.01 6.68
N ARG A 406 -17.97 19.90 7.04
CA ARG A 406 -16.55 19.66 6.77
C ARG A 406 -16.23 19.63 5.28
N TYR A 407 -17.09 19.04 4.45
CA TYR A 407 -16.93 19.00 2.99
C TYR A 407 -17.07 20.39 2.36
N VAL A 408 -18.07 21.15 2.80
CA VAL A 408 -18.26 22.55 2.36
C VAL A 408 -17.07 23.41 2.81
N ASP A 409 -16.57 23.23 4.03
CA ASP A 409 -15.40 23.96 4.54
C ASP A 409 -14.09 23.61 3.82
N ALA A 410 -13.98 22.38 3.31
CA ALA A 410 -12.89 21.97 2.43
C ALA A 410 -13.00 22.54 1.00
N GLY A 411 -14.10 23.24 0.68
CA GLY A 411 -14.35 23.89 -0.61
C GLY A 411 -14.91 22.95 -1.68
N VAL A 412 -15.47 21.79 -1.31
CA VAL A 412 -16.12 20.89 -2.28
C VAL A 412 -17.34 21.63 -2.87
N PRO A 413 -17.42 21.80 -4.20
CA PRO A 413 -18.46 22.62 -4.81
C PRO A 413 -19.83 21.96 -4.66
N MET A 414 -20.85 22.78 -4.36
CA MET A 414 -22.24 22.35 -4.40
C MET A 414 -22.80 22.54 -5.81
N THR A 415 -23.74 21.74 -6.27
CA THR A 415 -24.32 21.84 -7.62
C THR A 415 -25.84 22.06 -7.53
N ARG A 416 -26.50 22.30 -8.67
CA ARG A 416 -27.96 22.49 -8.72
C ARG A 416 -28.73 21.27 -8.24
N ARG A 417 -28.22 20.06 -8.51
CA ARG A 417 -28.84 18.81 -8.04
C ARG A 417 -28.91 18.72 -6.52
N HIS A 418 -27.91 19.23 -5.80
CA HIS A 418 -27.97 19.30 -4.33
C HIS A 418 -29.18 20.11 -3.85
N VAL A 419 -29.44 21.26 -4.48
CA VAL A 419 -30.60 22.11 -4.16
C VAL A 419 -31.90 21.37 -4.47
N ALA A 420 -31.98 20.68 -5.61
CA ALA A 420 -33.15 19.91 -6.00
C ALA A 420 -33.46 18.81 -4.99
N TRP A 421 -32.48 18.02 -4.57
CA TRP A 421 -32.66 16.99 -3.53
C TRP A 421 -33.06 17.58 -2.19
N PHE A 422 -32.44 18.69 -1.79
CA PHE A 422 -32.71 19.32 -0.50
C PHE A 422 -34.09 20.00 -0.43
N SER A 423 -34.73 20.28 -1.57
CA SER A 423 -36.11 20.78 -1.60
C SER A 423 -37.13 19.83 -0.95
N TYR A 424 -36.79 18.54 -0.87
CA TYR A 424 -37.61 17.51 -0.23
C TYR A 424 -37.20 17.23 1.22
N ALA A 425 -36.29 18.02 1.80
CA ALA A 425 -35.84 17.84 3.18
C ALA A 425 -36.99 18.04 4.17
N ARG A 426 -37.12 17.12 5.14
CA ARG A 426 -38.16 17.16 6.17
C ARG A 426 -37.70 17.78 7.49
N SER A 427 -36.40 17.80 7.76
CA SER A 427 -35.83 18.31 9.00
C SER A 427 -35.48 19.80 8.87
N ASP A 428 -36.03 20.63 9.75
CA ASP A 428 -35.74 22.07 9.79
C ASP A 428 -34.25 22.34 10.12
N ASP A 429 -33.64 21.51 10.98
CA ASP A 429 -32.21 21.63 11.32
C ASP A 429 -31.31 21.37 10.11
N ALA A 430 -31.68 20.38 9.29
CA ALA A 430 -30.98 20.06 8.05
C ALA A 430 -31.07 21.24 7.05
N ILE A 431 -32.26 21.84 6.92
CA ILE A 431 -32.52 23.01 6.06
C ILE A 431 -31.70 24.21 6.52
N VAL A 432 -31.69 24.49 7.81
CA VAL A 432 -30.91 25.60 8.36
C VAL A 432 -29.42 25.39 8.09
N ALA A 433 -28.89 24.18 8.28
CA ALA A 433 -27.48 23.89 8.02
C ALA A 433 -27.12 24.02 6.52
N PHE A 434 -27.95 23.50 5.62
CA PHE A 434 -27.74 23.62 4.18
C PHE A 434 -27.79 25.07 3.71
N VAL A 435 -28.78 25.85 4.16
CA VAL A 435 -28.92 27.27 3.81
C VAL A 435 -27.72 28.07 4.32
N LYS A 436 -27.29 27.84 5.57
CA LYS A 436 -26.08 28.49 6.13
C LYS A 436 -24.83 28.16 5.31
N ALA A 437 -24.68 26.92 4.84
CA ALA A 437 -23.57 26.52 3.99
C ALA A 437 -23.60 27.23 2.63
N VAL A 438 -24.77 27.37 1.99
CA VAL A 438 -24.96 28.13 0.75
C VAL A 438 -24.67 29.62 0.95
N GLU A 439 -25.12 30.21 2.06
CA GLU A 439 -24.84 31.60 2.42
C GLU A 439 -23.34 31.85 2.63
N ARG A 440 -22.68 30.95 3.37
CA ARG A 440 -21.25 31.04 3.70
C ARG A 440 -20.36 30.95 2.46
N THR A 441 -20.72 30.10 1.50
CA THR A 441 -20.03 29.99 0.20
C THR A 441 -20.44 31.10 -0.79
N GLY A 442 -21.40 31.94 -0.41
CA GLY A 442 -21.94 33.01 -1.25
C GLY A 442 -22.69 32.50 -2.49
N GLY A 443 -23.10 31.23 -2.51
CA GLY A 443 -23.71 30.56 -3.66
C GLY A 443 -22.84 30.51 -4.93
N LYS A 444 -21.58 30.96 -4.85
CA LYS A 444 -20.67 31.12 -6.01
C LYS A 444 -20.23 29.78 -6.60
N ASP A 445 -20.26 28.74 -5.79
CA ASP A 445 -19.83 27.40 -6.18
C ASP A 445 -20.99 26.52 -6.68
N ILE A 446 -22.24 27.03 -6.72
CA ILE A 446 -23.38 26.36 -7.40
C ILE A 446 -23.17 26.47 -8.91
N ILE A 447 -22.31 25.59 -9.43
CA ILE A 447 -21.99 25.49 -10.85
C ILE A 447 -23.27 25.14 -11.62
N MET A 448 -23.52 25.84 -12.72
CA MET A 448 -24.48 25.37 -13.72
C MET A 448 -23.89 24.13 -14.38
N ASP A 449 -24.57 23.00 -14.34
CA ASP A 449 -24.20 21.83 -15.15
C ASP A 449 -24.26 22.26 -16.61
N VAL A 450 -23.10 22.62 -17.19
CA VAL A 450 -22.96 22.91 -18.61
C VAL A 450 -22.29 21.69 -19.21
N GLU A 451 -23.11 20.80 -19.76
CA GLU A 451 -22.65 19.84 -20.75
C GLU A 451 -22.18 20.60 -22.01
N ASP A 452 -21.08 20.12 -22.58
CA ASP A 452 -20.51 20.57 -23.85
C ASP A 452 -21.53 20.45 -25.00
N GLU A 453 -22.20 21.55 -25.34
CA GLU A 453 -22.74 21.75 -26.69
C GLU A 453 -21.85 22.74 -27.46
N VAL A 454 -20.85 22.18 -28.12
CA VAL A 454 -20.21 22.80 -29.29
C VAL A 454 -21.27 22.96 -30.38
N GLY A 455 -21.86 24.16 -30.46
CA GLY A 455 -22.83 24.52 -31.49
C GLY A 455 -22.74 26.01 -31.83
N GLY A 456 -21.93 26.34 -32.83
CA GLY A 456 -21.64 27.72 -33.24
C GLY A 456 -22.87 28.54 -33.66
N GLY A 457 -22.82 29.84 -33.36
CA GLY A 457 -23.80 30.81 -33.82
C GLY A 457 -23.31 32.24 -33.61
N SER A 458 -22.89 32.87 -34.70
CA SER A 458 -22.30 34.21 -34.82
C SER A 458 -23.18 35.36 -34.32
N ALA A 459 -22.50 36.43 -33.91
CA ALA A 459 -23.01 37.75 -33.60
C ALA A 459 -24.02 38.33 -34.61
N SER A 460 -25.03 39.05 -34.10
CA SER A 460 -25.51 40.29 -34.74
C SER A 460 -26.14 41.25 -33.71
N SER A 461 -25.65 42.48 -33.74
CA SER A 461 -26.13 43.69 -33.07
C SER A 461 -27.61 43.99 -33.28
N ASN A 462 -28.30 44.51 -32.25
CA ASN A 462 -29.05 45.78 -32.34
C ASN A 462 -29.68 46.21 -31.00
N GLY A 463 -29.44 47.48 -30.64
CA GLY A 463 -30.42 48.36 -29.98
C GLY A 463 -30.60 48.23 -28.46
N MET A 464 -29.79 48.96 -27.68
CA MET A 464 -30.21 49.41 -26.34
C MET A 464 -31.24 50.55 -26.45
N PRO A 465 -32.27 50.59 -25.60
CA PRO A 465 -32.73 51.83 -25.01
C PRO A 465 -31.93 52.10 -23.73
N ILE A 466 -31.45 53.34 -23.63
CA ILE A 466 -30.78 53.91 -22.47
C ILE A 466 -31.72 53.81 -21.27
N ILE A 467 -31.37 53.00 -20.27
CA ILE A 467 -31.97 53.04 -18.93
C ILE A 467 -30.93 53.68 -18.00
N SER A 468 -31.40 54.70 -17.28
CA SER A 468 -30.68 55.55 -16.34
C SER A 468 -29.64 54.83 -15.48
N ALA A 469 -28.50 55.50 -15.23
CA ALA A 469 -27.42 55.05 -14.35
C ALA A 469 -27.84 54.78 -12.89
N ASP A 470 -29.06 55.19 -12.49
CA ASP A 470 -29.64 54.86 -11.19
C ASP A 470 -30.33 53.47 -11.15
N ALA A 471 -30.64 52.87 -12.30
CA ALA A 471 -31.18 51.51 -12.38
C ALA A 471 -30.08 50.43 -12.25
N ILE A 472 -28.82 50.81 -12.45
CA ILE A 472 -27.66 49.89 -12.35
C ILE A 472 -27.23 49.70 -10.88
N HIS A 473 -27.63 50.58 -9.97
CA HIS A 473 -27.21 50.47 -8.57
C HIS A 473 -28.08 49.55 -7.69
N PHE A 474 -29.28 49.16 -8.16
CA PHE A 474 -30.20 48.28 -7.42
C PHE A 474 -30.15 46.80 -7.86
N GLN A 475 -29.53 46.49 -9.00
CA GLN A 475 -29.33 45.11 -9.49
C GLN A 475 -27.94 44.53 -9.19
N LEU A 476 -27.06 45.30 -8.52
CA LEU A 476 -25.73 44.87 -8.11
C LEU A 476 -25.60 44.63 -6.60
N VAL A 477 -26.72 44.51 -5.87
CA VAL A 477 -26.71 44.06 -4.48
C VAL A 477 -26.88 42.54 -4.46
N ASN A 478 -25.73 41.89 -4.55
CA ASN A 478 -25.48 40.51 -4.13
C ASN A 478 -26.17 39.41 -4.96
N PRO A 479 -25.53 38.89 -6.02
CA PRO A 479 -26.01 37.73 -6.79
C PRO A 479 -26.36 36.52 -5.89
N ALA A 480 -25.65 36.37 -4.77
CA ALA A 480 -25.92 35.39 -3.73
C ALA A 480 -27.32 35.56 -3.12
N HIS A 481 -27.80 36.79 -2.93
CA HIS A 481 -29.09 37.08 -2.31
C HIS A 481 -30.27 36.80 -3.25
N ASN A 482 -30.10 37.06 -4.55
CA ASN A 482 -31.10 36.67 -5.56
C ASN A 482 -31.09 35.15 -5.83
N ALA A 483 -29.92 34.51 -5.80
CA ALA A 483 -29.82 33.05 -5.86
C ALA A 483 -30.45 32.40 -4.61
N LEU A 484 -30.18 32.90 -3.41
CA LEU A 484 -30.83 32.46 -2.16
C LEU A 484 -32.33 32.71 -2.17
N ARG A 485 -32.80 33.86 -2.64
CA ARG A 485 -34.23 34.14 -2.76
C ARG A 485 -34.90 33.22 -3.77
N HIS A 486 -34.24 32.92 -4.89
CA HIS A 486 -34.71 31.95 -5.87
C HIS A 486 -34.69 30.53 -5.32
N ILE A 487 -33.64 30.11 -4.63
CA ILE A 487 -33.51 28.79 -4.00
C ILE A 487 -34.55 28.63 -2.89
N LEU A 488 -34.71 29.60 -1.99
CA LEU A 488 -35.72 29.60 -0.95
C LEU A 488 -37.13 29.66 -1.54
N CYS A 489 -37.38 30.47 -2.58
CA CYS A 489 -38.66 30.42 -3.30
C CYS A 489 -38.88 29.08 -4.01
N THR A 490 -37.84 28.45 -4.55
CA THR A 490 -37.94 27.14 -5.21
C THR A 490 -38.22 26.06 -4.18
N ILE A 491 -37.51 26.04 -3.06
CA ILE A 491 -37.75 25.12 -1.94
C ILE A 491 -39.15 25.34 -1.37
N GLN A 492 -39.59 26.59 -1.17
CA GLN A 492 -40.94 26.90 -0.67
C GLN A 492 -42.03 26.55 -1.69
N LYS A 493 -41.78 26.77 -2.99
CA LYS A 493 -42.70 26.43 -4.09
C LYS A 493 -42.82 24.91 -4.24
N GLU A 494 -41.71 24.19 -4.29
CA GLU A 494 -41.66 22.72 -4.36
C GLU A 494 -42.25 22.09 -3.10
N ARG A 495 -41.99 22.66 -1.91
CA ARG A 495 -42.62 22.22 -0.64
C ARG A 495 -44.13 22.45 -0.66
N ALA A 496 -44.60 23.59 -1.18
CA ALA A 496 -46.03 23.86 -1.36
C ALA A 496 -46.67 22.89 -2.37
N ILE A 497 -45.98 22.54 -3.45
CA ILE A 497 -46.43 21.55 -4.45
C ILE A 497 -46.45 20.15 -3.84
N ALA A 498 -45.41 19.73 -3.12
CA ALA A 498 -45.33 18.42 -2.48
C ALA A 498 -46.40 18.25 -1.39
N ILE A 499 -46.62 19.27 -0.55
CA ILE A 499 -47.70 19.30 0.45
C ILE A 499 -49.07 19.26 -0.26
N ALA A 500 -49.24 19.99 -1.36
CA ALA A 500 -50.48 19.95 -2.14
C ALA A 500 -50.74 18.57 -2.77
N GLN A 501 -49.71 17.90 -3.31
CA GLN A 501 -49.80 16.55 -3.88
C GLN A 501 -50.08 15.49 -2.80
N GLN A 502 -49.44 15.58 -1.65
CA GLN A 502 -49.68 14.68 -0.51
C GLN A 502 -51.11 14.85 0.04
N ASN A 503 -51.59 16.10 0.13
CA ASN A 503 -52.97 16.41 0.50
C ASN A 503 -53.98 16.03 -0.59
N HIS A 504 -53.60 16.02 -1.87
CA HIS A 504 -54.46 15.58 -2.96
C HIS A 504 -54.62 14.05 -2.97
N CYS A 505 -53.54 13.31 -2.70
CA CYS A 505 -53.61 11.86 -2.47
C CYS A 505 -54.44 11.48 -1.23
N ALA A 506 -54.39 12.29 -0.16
CA ALA A 506 -55.24 12.10 1.03
C ALA A 506 -56.72 12.44 0.78
N ARG A 507 -57.03 13.28 -0.23
CA ARG A 507 -58.38 13.71 -0.59
C ARG A 507 -59.07 12.87 -1.67
N LEU A 508 -58.49 11.75 -2.11
CA LEU A 508 -59.12 10.82 -3.05
C LEU A 508 -60.32 10.02 -2.45
N VAL A 509 -60.81 10.40 -1.27
CA VAL A 509 -62.14 10.00 -0.77
C VAL A 509 -63.11 11.17 -0.99
N SER A 510 -63.76 11.16 -2.17
CA SER A 510 -64.98 11.92 -2.58
C SER A 510 -64.77 12.95 -3.72
N PRO A 511 -65.64 13.00 -4.75
CA PRO A 511 -65.33 13.61 -6.04
C PRO A 511 -65.94 15.01 -6.20
N LEU A 512 -65.12 15.99 -6.61
CA LEU A 512 -65.59 17.25 -7.22
C LEU A 512 -64.61 17.67 -8.35
N PRO A 513 -65.09 18.38 -9.39
CA PRO A 513 -64.44 18.45 -10.70
C PRO A 513 -63.26 19.43 -10.75
N PRO A 514 -62.36 19.30 -11.75
CA PRO A 514 -61.12 20.04 -11.82
C PRO A 514 -61.37 21.44 -12.40
N THR A 515 -61.29 22.47 -11.57
CA THR A 515 -61.00 23.83 -12.03
C THR A 515 -59.61 24.20 -11.55
N ARG A 516 -58.75 24.59 -12.50
CA ARG A 516 -57.33 24.91 -12.32
C ARG A 516 -57.12 25.87 -11.15
N PHE A 517 -56.58 25.34 -10.07
CA PHE A 517 -56.24 26.07 -8.85
C PHE A 517 -54.93 26.87 -9.01
N GLU A 518 -54.08 26.44 -9.96
CA GLU A 518 -52.79 27.05 -10.30
C GLU A 518 -52.97 28.48 -10.86
N ASP A 519 -53.95 28.68 -11.75
CA ASP A 519 -54.24 29.99 -12.36
C ASP A 519 -54.79 31.02 -11.33
N VAL A 520 -55.37 30.57 -10.22
CA VAL A 520 -55.99 31.44 -9.20
C VAL A 520 -54.98 31.90 -8.14
N ILE A 521 -53.88 31.18 -7.94
CA ILE A 521 -52.84 31.53 -6.98
C ILE A 521 -51.79 32.46 -7.61
N GLU A 522 -51.41 32.21 -8.88
CA GLU A 522 -50.46 33.07 -9.60
C GLU A 522 -50.96 34.52 -9.75
N ASP A 523 -52.25 34.70 -10.09
CA ASP A 523 -52.83 36.04 -10.31
C ASP A 523 -53.03 36.84 -9.01
N ARG A 524 -53.03 36.15 -7.86
CA ARG A 524 -53.31 36.75 -6.54
C ARG A 524 -52.05 37.10 -5.75
N LEU A 525 -50.96 36.37 -5.95
CA LEU A 525 -49.69 36.61 -5.25
C LEU A 525 -48.82 37.69 -5.91
N GLN A 526 -49.04 37.99 -7.19
CA GLN A 526 -48.24 38.98 -7.92
C GLN A 526 -48.51 40.45 -7.53
N TYR A 527 -49.56 40.70 -6.74
CA TYR A 527 -50.01 42.05 -6.38
C TYR A 527 -50.01 42.35 -4.87
N LEU A 528 -49.48 41.44 -4.05
CA LEU A 528 -49.47 41.62 -2.59
C LEU A 528 -48.23 42.36 -2.13
N THR A 529 -48.45 43.36 -1.29
CA THR A 529 -47.39 44.02 -0.53
C THR A 529 -46.87 43.11 0.59
N GLU A 530 -45.68 43.39 1.13
CA GLU A 530 -45.02 42.56 2.15
C GLU A 530 -45.89 42.36 3.41
N ASP A 531 -46.67 43.37 3.78
CA ASP A 531 -47.62 43.32 4.90
C ASP A 531 -48.85 42.45 4.59
N GLU A 532 -49.33 42.43 3.35
CA GLU A 532 -50.46 41.60 2.93
C GLU A 532 -50.06 40.12 2.79
N MET A 533 -48.82 39.87 2.35
CA MET A 533 -48.23 38.53 2.32
C MET A 533 -48.10 37.95 3.74
N LYS A 534 -47.67 38.77 4.70
CA LYS A 534 -47.56 38.39 6.11
C LYS A 534 -48.92 38.08 6.73
N GLN A 535 -49.95 38.85 6.38
CA GLN A 535 -51.33 38.62 6.82
C GLN A 535 -51.91 37.30 6.29
N GLU A 536 -51.55 36.92 5.06
CA GLU A 536 -52.06 35.69 4.45
C GLU A 536 -51.32 34.43 4.93
N VAL A 537 -50.03 34.57 5.26
CA VAL A 537 -49.26 33.55 6.00
C VAL A 537 -49.84 33.34 7.41
N ASP A 538 -50.19 34.40 8.13
CA ASP A 538 -50.80 34.29 9.46
C ASP A 538 -52.19 33.64 9.40
N LYS A 539 -52.99 33.88 8.34
CA LYS A 539 -54.27 33.17 8.14
C LYS A 539 -54.08 31.69 7.85
N LEU A 540 -53.06 31.31 7.08
CA LEU A 540 -52.76 29.90 6.79
C LEU A 540 -52.25 29.16 8.03
N ARG A 541 -51.48 29.84 8.89
CA ARG A 541 -51.00 29.32 10.17
C ARG A 541 -52.15 29.00 11.15
N VAL A 542 -53.21 29.82 11.15
CA VAL A 542 -54.45 29.57 11.92
C VAL A 542 -55.25 28.36 11.39
N VAL A 543 -55.11 28.03 10.10
CA VAL A 543 -55.71 26.82 9.53
C VAL A 543 -54.91 25.57 9.90
N GLU A 544 -53.58 25.66 9.96
CA GLU A 544 -52.68 24.58 10.39
C GLU A 544 -52.90 24.20 11.86
N GLU A 545 -53.01 25.17 12.76
CA GLU A 545 -53.32 24.95 14.19
C GLU A 545 -54.72 24.36 14.45
N ARG A 546 -55.61 24.37 13.45
CA ARG A 546 -56.94 23.73 13.53
C ARG A 546 -56.96 22.30 12.98
N VAL A 547 -55.88 21.87 12.31
CA VAL A 547 -55.77 20.55 11.66
C VAL A 547 -54.83 19.63 12.44
N THR A 548 -53.89 20.17 13.22
CA THR A 548 -53.17 19.47 14.31
C THR A 548 -54.00 19.46 15.59
#